data_AF-A0A535BT81-F1
#
_entry.id   AF-A0A535BT81-F1
#
_cell.length_a   1.000
_cell.length_b   1.000
_cell.length_c   1.000
_cell.angle_alpha   90.00
_cell.angle_beta   90.00
_cell.angle_gamma   90.00
#
_symmetry.space_group_name_H-M   'P 1'
#
loop_
_entity.id
_entity.type
_entity.pdbx_description
1 polymer ?
#
loop_
_entity_poly.entity_id
_entity_poly.type
_entity_poly.pdbx_seq_one_letter_code
_entity_poly.pdbx_strand_id
1 'polypeptide(L)'
;LGFLIALTAGWQTGLIYLTFVTIVQAFLDGQILAPRILGHSVGIHPVTSLFFVFVFGTLFGLWGAFLSAPIVGILQVYVVASWNAWEQRDPEQFPEVEEEKKDAIGGP
;
A
#
# COMPACT_ATOMS: atom_id res chain seq x y z
N LEU A 1 5.38 22.93 -17.41
CA LEU A 1 6.10 24.01 -18.11
C LEU A 1 7.01 23.48 -19.22
N GLY A 2 7.89 22.51 -18.96
CA GLY A 2 8.82 21.99 -19.98
C GLY A 2 8.17 21.37 -21.23
N PHE A 3 7.03 20.68 -21.10
CA PHE A 3 6.31 20.12 -22.26
C PHE A 3 5.83 21.19 -23.26
N LEU A 4 5.38 22.34 -22.76
CA LEU A 4 4.94 23.45 -23.62
C LEU A 4 6.11 24.03 -24.41
N ILE A 5 7.30 24.10 -23.81
CA ILE A 5 8.54 24.54 -24.48
C ILE A 5 9.01 23.49 -25.49
N ALA A 6 8.84 22.20 -25.21
CA ALA A 6 9.20 21.15 -26.16
C ALA A 6 8.28 21.14 -27.39
N LEU A 7 7.00 21.48 -27.23
CA LEU A 7 6.05 21.60 -28.34
C LEU A 7 6.36 22.76 -29.28
N THR A 8 6.94 23.87 -28.80
CA THR A 8 7.32 25.00 -29.68
C THR A 8 8.49 24.65 -30.59
N ALA A 9 9.33 23.67 -30.22
CA ALA A 9 10.40 23.13 -31.06
C ALA A 9 9.90 22.09 -32.08
N GLY A 10 8.62 21.72 -32.05
CA GLY A 10 7.99 20.76 -32.96
C GLY A 10 7.19 19.68 -32.22
N TRP A 11 6.14 19.19 -32.88
CA TRP A 11 5.22 18.20 -32.30
C TRP A 11 5.93 16.86 -31.96
N GLN A 12 6.92 16.46 -32.75
CA GLN A 12 7.74 15.26 -32.49
C GLN A 12 8.59 15.41 -31.23
N THR A 13 9.23 16.56 -31.05
CA THR A 13 10.03 16.88 -29.85
C THR A 13 9.17 16.92 -28.60
N GLY A 14 7.95 17.46 -28.70
CA GLY A 14 6.96 17.44 -27.63
C GLY A 14 6.58 16.03 -27.20
N LEU A 15 6.33 15.12 -28.15
CA LEU A 15 6.00 13.72 -27.85
C LEU A 15 7.17 12.99 -27.17
N ILE A 16 8.40 13.14 -27.67
CA ILE A 16 9.59 12.52 -27.08
C ILE A 16 9.80 13.01 -25.65
N TYR A 17 9.69 14.32 -25.43
CA TYR A 17 9.82 14.91 -24.10
C TYR A 17 8.75 14.41 -23.15
N LEU A 18 7.48 14.34 -23.60
CA LEU A 18 6.37 13.86 -22.79
C LEU A 18 6.59 12.42 -22.36
N THR A 19 6.87 11.53 -23.31
CA THR A 19 7.12 10.11 -23.03
C THR A 19 8.29 9.94 -22.07
N PHE A 20 9.40 10.65 -22.31
CA PHE A 20 10.57 10.59 -21.44
C PHE A 20 10.26 11.03 -20.01
N VAL A 21 9.64 12.19 -19.83
CA VAL A 21 9.33 12.73 -18.50
C VAL A 21 8.31 11.84 -17.78
N THR A 22 7.27 11.36 -18.45
CA THR A 22 6.28 10.48 -17.82
C THR A 22 6.90 9.16 -17.37
N ILE A 23 7.78 8.55 -18.17
CA ILE A 23 8.47 7.31 -17.78
C ILE A 23 9.38 7.57 -16.57
N VAL A 24 10.21 8.61 -16.62
CA VAL A 24 11.12 8.93 -15.51
C VAL A 24 10.35 9.24 -14.24
N GLN A 25 9.29 10.03 -14.32
CA GLN A 25 8.44 10.35 -13.18
C GLN A 25 7.76 9.10 -12.62
N ALA A 26 7.12 8.27 -13.47
CA ALA A 26 6.47 7.04 -13.04
C ALA A 26 7.47 6.06 -12.41
N PHE A 27 8.71 6.00 -12.88
CA PHE A 27 9.75 5.16 -12.31
C PHE A 27 10.21 5.67 -10.94
N LEU A 28 10.42 6.99 -10.79
CA LEU A 28 10.80 7.61 -9.52
C LEU A 28 9.69 7.44 -8.47
N ASP A 29 8.45 7.72 -8.85
CA ASP A 29 7.28 7.58 -7.98
C ASP A 29 7.05 6.09 -7.63
N GLY A 30 7.16 5.20 -8.61
CA GLY A 30 6.86 3.78 -8.46
C GLY A 30 7.93 2.96 -7.73
N GLN A 31 9.23 3.27 -7.90
CA GLN A 31 10.31 2.46 -7.32
C GLN A 31 10.86 3.01 -6.00
N ILE A 32 10.76 4.32 -5.76
CA ILE A 32 11.37 4.95 -4.57
C ILE A 32 10.29 5.47 -3.64
N LEU A 33 9.33 6.22 -4.19
CA LEU A 33 8.31 6.88 -3.38
C LEU A 33 7.27 5.89 -2.87
N ALA A 34 6.82 4.97 -3.72
CA ALA A 34 5.86 3.94 -3.36
C ALA A 34 6.32 3.07 -2.17
N PRO A 35 7.49 2.40 -2.17
CA PRO A 35 7.90 1.58 -1.03
C PRO A 35 8.17 2.41 0.23
N ARG A 36 8.58 3.67 0.11
CA ARG A 36 8.84 4.52 1.28
C ARG A 36 7.55 5.01 1.95
N ILE A 37 6.49 5.26 1.17
CA ILE A 37 5.17 5.64 1.68
C ILE A 37 4.38 4.41 2.14
N LEU A 38 4.43 3.31 1.37
CA LEU A 38 3.77 2.04 1.68
C LEU A 38 4.61 1.13 2.61
N GLY A 39 5.56 1.70 3.36
CA GLY A 39 6.69 1.01 4.02
C GLY A 39 6.37 -0.18 4.92
N HIS A 40 5.12 -0.41 5.27
CA HIS A 40 4.65 -1.71 5.76
C HIS A 40 3.52 -2.11 4.83
N SER A 41 3.77 -3.12 3.98
CA SER A 41 2.73 -3.68 3.11
C SER A 41 1.51 -3.90 3.97
N VAL A 42 0.39 -3.25 3.60
CA VAL A 42 -0.81 -3.17 4.45
C VAL A 42 -1.40 -4.55 4.76
N GLY A 43 -0.82 -5.64 4.24
CA GLY A 43 -1.18 -7.01 4.57
C GLY A 43 -2.57 -7.36 4.07
N ILE A 44 -3.07 -6.66 3.05
CA ILE A 44 -4.41 -6.89 2.54
C ILE A 44 -4.41 -8.23 1.83
N HIS A 45 -5.05 -9.21 2.45
CA HIS A 45 -5.22 -10.51 1.83
C HIS A 45 -6.06 -10.32 0.56
N PRO A 46 -5.61 -10.79 -0.62
CA PRO A 46 -6.30 -10.55 -1.90
C PRO A 46 -7.77 -10.98 -1.88
N VAL A 47 -8.08 -12.06 -1.14
CA VAL A 47 -9.45 -12.55 -0.97
C VAL A 47 -10.35 -11.56 -0.25
N THR A 48 -9.84 -10.82 0.74
CA THR A 48 -10.62 -9.80 1.46
C THR A 48 -11.00 -8.65 0.53
N SER A 49 -10.05 -8.15 -0.26
CA SER A 49 -10.33 -7.11 -1.25
C SER A 49 -11.37 -7.59 -2.28
N LEU A 50 -11.22 -8.81 -2.80
CA LEU A 50 -12.15 -9.39 -3.76
C LEU A 50 -13.56 -9.56 -3.16
N PHE A 51 -13.66 -10.03 -1.92
CA PHE A 51 -14.94 -10.15 -1.21
C PHE A 51 -15.66 -8.81 -1.14
N PHE A 52 -14.97 -7.74 -0.74
CA PHE A 52 -15.56 -6.41 -0.67
C PHE A 52 -15.89 -5.80 -2.04
N VAL A 53 -15.14 -6.12 -3.11
CA VAL A 53 -15.53 -5.75 -4.48
C VAL A 53 -16.90 -6.32 -4.82
N PHE A 54 -17.17 -7.58 -4.47
CA PHE A 54 -18.49 -8.19 -4.70
C PHE A 54 -19.57 -7.59 -3.82
N VAL A 55 -19.29 -7.38 -2.52
CA VAL A 55 -20.25 -6.76 -1.59
C VAL A 55 -20.62 -5.34 -2.03
N PHE A 56 -19.65 -4.45 -2.23
CA PHE A 56 -19.94 -3.08 -2.65
C PHE A 56 -20.43 -3.02 -4.09
N GLY A 57 -19.91 -3.89 -4.97
CA GLY A 57 -20.35 -3.99 -6.35
C GLY A 57 -21.82 -4.38 -6.49
N THR A 58 -22.34 -5.21 -5.59
CA THR A 58 -23.78 -5.58 -5.58
C THR A 58 -24.65 -4.54 -4.90
N LEU A 59 -24.16 -3.88 -3.84
CA LEU A 59 -24.92 -2.85 -3.11
C LEU A 59 -25.04 -1.52 -3.86
N PHE A 60 -23.97 -1.06 -4.49
CA PHE A 60 -23.89 0.27 -5.13
C PHE A 60 -23.51 0.20 -6.61
N GLY A 61 -23.49 -0.98 -7.22
CA GLY A 61 -23.14 -1.17 -8.63
C GLY A 61 -21.66 -0.88 -8.93
N LEU A 62 -21.40 -0.37 -10.13
CA LEU A 62 -20.04 -0.04 -10.60
C LEU A 62 -19.30 0.90 -9.64
N TRP A 63 -19.99 1.88 -9.07
CA TRP A 63 -19.41 2.84 -8.15
C TRP A 63 -18.94 2.18 -6.85
N GLY A 64 -19.70 1.20 -6.33
CA GLY A 64 -19.28 0.43 -5.17
C GLY A 64 -18.07 -0.45 -5.46
N ALA A 65 -18.02 -1.08 -6.63
CA ALA A 65 -16.85 -1.87 -7.05
C ALA A 65 -15.59 -1.00 -7.17
N PHE A 66 -15.69 0.20 -7.77
CA PHE A 66 -14.57 1.13 -7.92
C PHE A 66 -14.05 1.65 -6.56
N LEU A 67 -14.96 1.99 -5.65
CA LEU A 67 -14.60 2.51 -4.32
C LEU A 67 -14.24 1.43 -3.30
N SER A 68 -14.36 0.15 -3.64
CA SER A 68 -14.05 -0.96 -2.74
C SER A 68 -12.59 -0.92 -2.25
N ALA A 69 -11.62 -0.69 -3.13
CA ALA A 69 -10.20 -0.68 -2.80
C ALA A 69 -9.83 0.34 -1.70
N PRO A 70 -10.18 1.64 -1.83
CA PRO A 70 -9.90 2.60 -0.77
C PRO A 70 -10.67 2.32 0.53
N ILE A 71 -11.93 1.85 0.45
CA ILE A 71 -12.73 1.53 1.65
C ILE A 71 -12.11 0.36 2.42
N VAL A 72 -11.72 -0.70 1.72
CA VAL A 72 -11.05 -1.87 2.32
C VAL A 72 -9.73 -1.47 2.96
N GLY A 73 -8.96 -0.61 2.30
CA GLY A 73 -7.71 -0.07 2.84
C GLY A 73 -7.91 0.63 4.18
N ILE A 74 -8.93 1.50 4.28
CA ILE A 74 -9.27 2.21 5.51
C ILE A 74 -9.69 1.23 6.61
N LEU A 75 -10.64 0.33 6.32
CA LEU A 75 -11.12 -0.66 7.29
C LEU A 75 -9.99 -1.52 7.85
N GLN A 76 -9.08 -1.96 6.99
CA GLN A 76 -7.95 -2.76 7.40
C GLN A 76 -7.00 -2.01 8.33
N VAL A 77 -6.69 -0.75 8.03
CA VAL A 77 -5.88 0.09 8.92
C VAL A 77 -6.55 0.24 10.28
N TYR A 78 -7.87 0.42 10.33
CA TYR A 78 -8.61 0.48 11.60
C TYR A 78 -8.52 -0.81 12.41
N VAL A 79 -8.68 -1.97 11.76
CA VAL A 79 -8.61 -3.29 12.42
C VAL A 79 -7.21 -3.51 12.99
N VAL A 80 -6.17 -3.29 12.19
CA VAL A 80 -4.77 -3.47 12.62
C VAL A 80 -4.41 -2.48 13.74
N ALA A 81 -4.79 -1.21 13.61
CA ALA A 81 -4.55 -0.21 14.64
C ALA A 81 -5.24 -0.58 15.97
N SER A 82 -6.46 -1.14 15.87
CA SER A 82 -7.22 -1.58 17.04
C SER A 82 -6.61 -2.84 17.68
N TRP A 83 -6.10 -3.78 16.87
CA TRP A 83 -5.39 -4.97 17.34
C TRP A 83 -4.12 -4.59 18.09
N ASN A 84 -3.26 -3.75 17.49
CA ASN A 84 -2.02 -3.29 18.11
C ASN A 84 -2.28 -2.51 19.41
N ALA A 85 -3.38 -1.74 19.46
CA ALA A 85 -3.77 -1.03 20.67
C ALA A 85 -4.28 -1.95 21.79
N TRP A 86 -4.80 -3.13 21.47
CA TRP A 86 -5.17 -4.15 22.44
C TRP A 86 -3.94 -4.91 22.96
N GLU A 87 -3.03 -5.30 22.08
CA GLU A 87 -1.80 -6.02 22.43
C GLU A 87 -0.91 -5.22 23.40
N GLN A 88 -0.82 -3.90 23.23
CA GLN A 88 -0.10 -3.03 24.17
C GLN A 88 -0.75 -2.89 25.55
N ARG A 89 -2.05 -3.20 25.68
CA ARG A 89 -2.77 -3.05 26.95
C ARG A 89 -2.64 -4.27 27.86
N ASP A 90 -2.52 -5.47 27.27
CA ASP A 90 -2.42 -6.73 28.00
C ASP A 90 -1.14 -7.50 27.63
N PRO A 91 0.07 -6.93 27.83
CA PRO A 91 1.33 -7.56 27.45
C PRO A 91 1.58 -8.90 28.17
N GLU A 92 0.92 -9.17 29.31
CA GLU A 92 1.00 -10.45 30.02
C GLU A 92 0.30 -11.61 29.27
N GLN A 93 -0.66 -11.32 28.37
CA GLN A 93 -1.33 -12.33 27.54
C GLN A 93 -0.50 -12.72 26.31
N PHE A 94 0.50 -11.91 25.96
CA PHE A 94 1.42 -12.11 24.85
C PHE A 94 2.85 -12.20 25.38
N PRO A 95 3.19 -13.19 26.23
CA PRO A 95 4.56 -13.37 26.70
C PRO A 95 5.44 -13.57 25.47
N GLU A 96 6.36 -12.62 25.26
CA GLU A 96 7.34 -12.70 24.20
C GLU A 96 8.10 -14.02 24.36
N VAL A 97 8.34 -14.70 23.25
CA VAL A 97 9.06 -15.97 23.13
C VAL A 97 10.56 -15.76 23.42
N GLU A 98 10.88 -15.04 24.49
CA GLU A 98 12.24 -14.71 24.95
C GLU A 98 12.87 -15.88 25.74
N GLU A 99 12.09 -16.78 26.30
CA GLU A 99 12.63 -17.93 27.04
C GLU A 99 13.26 -18.98 26.09
N GLU A 100 12.69 -19.23 24.91
CA GLU A 100 13.17 -20.30 24.02
C GLU A 100 14.55 -19.99 23.39
N LYS A 101 14.91 -18.71 23.24
CA LYS A 101 16.21 -18.32 22.64
C LYS A 101 17.34 -18.27 23.68
N LYS A 102 17.04 -18.04 24.96
CA LYS A 102 18.04 -18.14 26.03
C LYS A 102 18.45 -19.59 26.30
N ASP A 103 17.52 -20.52 26.12
CA ASP A 103 17.74 -21.95 26.35
C ASP A 103 18.39 -22.65 25.14
N ALA A 104 18.10 -22.19 23.91
CA ALA A 104 18.71 -22.72 22.69
C ALA A 104 20.17 -22.28 22.46
N ILE A 105 20.62 -21.20 23.13
CA ILE A 105 21.98 -20.66 23.01
C ILE A 105 22.78 -20.83 24.32
N GLY A 106 22.12 -21.22 25.41
CA GLY A 106 22.73 -21.47 26.72
C GLY A 106 22.65 -22.92 27.16
N GLY A 107 23.40 -23.81 26.51
CA GLY A 107 23.78 -25.11 27.07
C GLY A 107 25.26 -25.07 27.49
N PRO A 108 25.64 -25.65 28.63
CA PRO A 108 26.97 -25.49 29.27
C PRO A 108 28.17 -25.85 28.38
#